data_AF-A0ABD2L1C3-F1
#
_entry.id   AF-A0ABD2L1C3-F1
#
_cell.length_a   1.000
_cell.length_b   1.000
_cell.length_c   1.000
_cell.angle_alpha   90.00
_cell.angle_beta   90.00
_cell.angle_gamma   90.00
#
_symmetry.space_group_name_H-M   'P 1'
#
loop_
_entity.id
_entity.type
_entity.pdbx_description
1 polymer ?
#
loop_
_entity_poly.entity_id
_entity_poly.type
_entity_poly.pdbx_seq_one_letter_code
_entity_poly.pdbx_strand_id
1 'polypeptide(L)'
;MVSIPAGLHQAWGRGVPKSDAMSRAVQLGDSWATGTPIVGTETIRTTSAQLRSVKSHISLVGSDGEMGAKNANPSWSLIGCAFIYALIATAGIVLNSSVILVTLLTKSFRGTVNYLLALCSLFELLHQSGQFLFVYIAFSGRNFIENRLAAKILFIPTIGLGGITPTMFFTGIDRLIGIAFSEIHDKLKTRLYLAMITVISVSYGFLFSVVSYQGAKQDGDLMVTGSYTDALRIIPLFVTITNLFTLMTVAIYLFLGITIRIKASECGISDFDPLLDNVPNMEIGTYNIYMGQAVENDNSLPWMASLIKGGKFSCSATIIGPNHILTAMHCVKDSDFDIEEAQISYGSVNVSSQPHKSAIDSIQLQPKAKYYQIYDNFGDETPKATLLLHDIAIIKLKKTIEFAPNVRPICLFGFGGEFESSSDEKFPENNSKIKNSQFIIAGWGLTWPMCAKDQNKTRSYQLNYGKMRMISTQKCREMSKKQKNSFEWSAGDDSAIESVESLLNEFETYGLDDNICVVPEPSIGEPGDSGSPLMLKIGSNTWIQVGVATKTDCNDKDPTSTEGLFAQYTPIDCAWIANATNGEVKCVGW
;
A
#
# COMPACT_ATOMS: atom_id res chain seq x y z
N MET A 1 3.87 11.41 -20.07
CA MET A 1 3.84 12.77 -20.68
C MET A 1 5.07 13.54 -20.24
N VAL A 2 6.04 13.76 -21.14
CA VAL A 2 6.92 14.94 -21.13
C VAL A 2 7.25 15.23 -22.60
N SER A 3 6.95 16.44 -23.07
CA SER A 3 7.19 16.89 -24.44
C SER A 3 8.55 17.60 -24.52
N ILE A 4 9.34 17.33 -25.55
CA ILE A 4 10.58 18.10 -25.82
C ILE A 4 10.27 19.18 -26.87
N PRO A 5 10.64 20.46 -26.67
CA PRO A 5 10.38 21.52 -27.65
C PRO A 5 11.24 21.36 -28.92
N ALA A 6 10.62 21.54 -30.09
CA ALA A 6 11.33 21.65 -31.36
C ALA A 6 11.94 23.05 -31.50
N GLY A 7 13.28 23.18 -31.41
CA GLY A 7 13.89 24.51 -31.40
C GLY A 7 15.41 24.59 -31.34
N LEU A 8 16.16 23.75 -32.05
CA LEU A 8 17.63 23.88 -32.13
C LEU A 8 18.24 23.35 -33.44
N HIS A 9 17.66 23.72 -34.57
CA HIS A 9 18.14 23.33 -35.91
C HIS A 9 18.82 24.46 -36.71
N GLN A 10 19.04 25.64 -36.09
CA GLN A 10 19.61 26.84 -36.72
C GLN A 10 20.78 27.46 -35.94
N ALA A 11 21.74 26.63 -35.53
CA ALA A 11 23.10 27.10 -35.24
C ALA A 11 24.10 25.99 -35.58
N TRP A 12 24.68 26.08 -36.79
CA TRP A 12 25.99 25.55 -37.24
C TRP A 12 26.05 25.54 -38.78
N GLY A 13 25.71 26.68 -39.38
CA GLY A 13 25.83 26.92 -40.81
C GLY A 13 27.01 27.83 -41.12
N ARG A 14 28.24 27.26 -41.21
CA ARG A 14 29.39 27.72 -42.04
C ARG A 14 30.66 26.92 -41.71
N GLY A 15 31.22 26.22 -42.70
CA GLY A 15 32.69 26.12 -42.82
C GLY A 15 33.44 24.84 -42.41
N VAL A 16 32.89 23.63 -42.58
CA VAL A 16 33.72 22.37 -42.61
C VAL A 16 33.18 21.43 -43.70
N PRO A 17 34.03 20.75 -44.51
CA PRO A 17 33.57 19.81 -45.52
C PRO A 17 32.87 18.59 -44.88
N LYS A 18 31.66 18.25 -45.37
CA LYS A 18 30.96 17.02 -44.95
C LYS A 18 31.70 15.79 -45.49
N SER A 19 32.00 14.84 -44.62
CA SER A 19 32.40 13.48 -45.02
C SER A 19 31.21 12.53 -44.88
N ASP A 20 30.93 11.72 -45.91
CA ASP A 20 29.81 10.76 -45.94
C ASP A 20 29.92 9.60 -44.94
N ALA A 21 30.99 9.56 -44.14
CA ALA A 21 31.11 8.67 -42.99
C ALA A 21 30.23 9.13 -41.82
N MET A 22 30.10 10.45 -41.62
CA MET A 22 29.42 11.03 -40.45
C MET A 22 27.89 10.93 -40.56
N SER A 23 27.34 10.95 -41.77
CA SER A 23 25.90 10.75 -42.04
C SER A 23 25.43 9.32 -41.78
N ARG A 24 26.28 8.30 -41.97
CA ARG A 24 25.93 6.90 -41.70
C ARG A 24 26.09 6.50 -40.23
N ALA A 25 27.00 7.15 -39.50
CA ALA A 25 27.14 6.94 -38.06
C ALA A 25 25.90 7.38 -37.28
N VAL A 26 25.24 8.48 -37.70
CA VAL A 26 23.99 8.97 -37.10
C VAL A 26 22.83 8.00 -37.36
N GLN A 27 22.67 7.50 -38.59
CA GLN A 27 21.60 6.55 -38.94
C GLN A 27 21.66 5.22 -38.15
N LEU A 28 22.85 4.80 -37.68
CA LEU A 28 22.97 3.63 -36.82
C LEU A 28 22.56 3.93 -35.36
N GLY A 29 22.82 5.14 -34.87
CA GLY A 29 22.39 5.58 -33.54
C GLY A 29 20.86 5.72 -33.40
N ASP A 30 20.19 6.27 -34.42
CA ASP A 30 18.74 6.53 -34.37
C ASP A 30 17.89 5.24 -34.25
N SER A 31 18.41 4.10 -34.71
CA SER A 31 17.72 2.80 -34.64
C SER A 31 17.63 2.18 -33.24
N TRP A 32 18.36 2.71 -32.24
CA TRP A 32 18.34 2.20 -30.86
C TRP A 32 17.40 2.97 -29.92
N ALA A 33 16.76 4.05 -30.40
CA ALA A 33 15.80 4.83 -29.61
C ALA A 33 14.36 4.27 -29.66
N THR A 34 14.06 3.35 -30.58
CA THR A 34 12.73 2.74 -30.75
C THR A 34 12.81 1.22 -30.75
N GLY A 35 12.36 0.59 -29.66
CA GLY A 35 12.43 -0.87 -29.50
C GLY A 35 11.51 -1.63 -30.46
N THR A 36 12.04 -2.06 -31.60
CA THR A 36 11.40 -3.02 -32.51
C THR A 36 12.35 -4.19 -32.83
N PRO A 37 11.89 -5.45 -32.75
CA PRO A 37 12.72 -6.61 -33.06
C PRO A 37 12.73 -6.87 -34.58
N ILE A 38 13.89 -6.78 -35.22
CA ILE A 38 14.03 -7.23 -36.62
C ILE A 38 14.21 -8.75 -36.64
N VAL A 39 13.08 -9.44 -36.78
CA VAL A 39 13.04 -10.83 -37.25
C VAL A 39 13.35 -10.80 -38.76
N GLY A 40 14.44 -11.44 -39.18
CA GLY A 40 14.87 -11.43 -40.58
C GLY A 40 15.95 -12.46 -40.89
N THR A 41 15.55 -13.68 -41.23
CA THR A 41 16.44 -14.77 -41.64
C THR A 41 16.92 -14.62 -43.09
N GLU A 42 17.53 -13.48 -43.45
CA GLU A 42 18.10 -13.29 -44.80
C GLU A 42 19.12 -12.13 -44.88
N THR A 43 20.41 -12.36 -44.61
CA THR A 43 21.57 -11.60 -45.17
C THR A 43 22.97 -12.11 -44.70
N ILE A 44 23.25 -13.41 -44.78
CA ILE A 44 24.61 -13.94 -44.47
C ILE A 44 25.57 -13.91 -45.68
N ARG A 45 25.08 -13.63 -46.91
CA ARG A 45 25.93 -13.61 -48.13
C ARG A 45 26.47 -12.23 -48.54
N THR A 46 25.79 -11.13 -48.24
CA THR A 46 26.14 -9.77 -48.73
C THR A 46 27.29 -9.09 -47.97
N THR A 47 27.51 -9.45 -46.71
CA THR A 47 28.60 -8.89 -45.88
C THR A 47 29.99 -9.18 -46.47
N SER A 48 30.21 -10.33 -47.10
CA SER A 48 31.51 -10.72 -47.69
C SER A 48 31.95 -9.87 -48.91
N ALA A 49 31.02 -9.16 -49.54
CA ALA A 49 31.30 -8.22 -50.64
C ALA A 49 31.49 -6.79 -50.11
N GLN A 50 30.63 -6.33 -49.20
CA GLN A 50 30.78 -5.01 -48.59
C GLN A 50 32.03 -4.90 -47.69
N LEU A 51 32.39 -5.93 -46.93
CA LEU A 51 33.66 -5.96 -46.18
C LEU A 51 34.90 -5.88 -47.09
N ARG A 52 34.82 -6.40 -48.33
CA ARG A 52 35.89 -6.23 -49.33
C ARG A 52 35.94 -4.81 -49.89
N SER A 53 34.79 -4.16 -50.08
CA SER A 53 34.73 -2.75 -50.50
C SER A 53 35.17 -1.76 -49.41
N VAL A 54 35.01 -2.08 -48.12
CA VAL A 54 35.53 -1.24 -47.03
C VAL A 54 37.05 -1.44 -46.88
N LYS A 55 37.56 -2.67 -47.10
CA LYS A 55 39.00 -2.96 -47.12
C LYS A 55 39.80 -2.16 -48.16
N SER A 56 39.18 -1.69 -49.25
CA SER A 56 39.85 -0.85 -50.27
C SER A 56 39.76 0.66 -50.02
N HIS A 57 39.14 1.12 -48.93
CA HIS A 57 39.09 2.54 -48.55
C HIS A 57 39.68 2.82 -47.16
N ILE A 58 40.01 1.79 -46.38
CA ILE A 58 40.81 1.90 -45.14
C ILE A 58 42.18 1.24 -45.38
N SER A 59 42.87 1.66 -46.44
CA SER A 59 44.26 1.28 -46.74
C SER A 59 45.16 2.52 -46.76
N LEU A 60 45.27 3.19 -45.61
CA LEU A 60 46.32 4.18 -45.38
C LEU A 60 47.64 3.43 -45.14
N VAL A 61 48.29 3.05 -46.24
CA VAL A 61 49.64 2.49 -46.26
C VAL A 61 50.59 3.45 -45.55
N GLY A 62 51.09 3.05 -44.38
CA GLY A 62 52.32 3.63 -43.83
C GLY A 62 53.52 3.12 -44.65
N SER A 63 54.59 3.90 -44.71
CA SER A 63 55.83 3.54 -45.42
C SER A 63 56.60 2.37 -44.81
N ASP A 64 56.15 1.87 -43.65
CA ASP A 64 56.68 0.71 -42.95
C ASP A 64 55.53 -0.30 -42.76
N GLY A 65 55.81 -1.58 -43.00
CA GLY A 65 54.81 -2.63 -43.27
C GLY A 65 53.98 -3.15 -42.09
N GLU A 66 53.57 -2.30 -41.15
CA GLU A 66 52.66 -2.67 -40.05
C GLU A 66 51.22 -2.25 -40.35
N MET A 67 50.29 -3.21 -40.31
CA MET A 67 48.85 -2.96 -40.45
C MET A 67 48.23 -2.47 -39.12
N GLY A 68 48.81 -1.43 -38.54
CA GLY A 68 48.37 -0.84 -37.28
C GLY A 68 47.24 0.18 -37.46
N ALA A 69 46.12 -0.03 -36.79
CA ALA A 69 45.12 1.02 -36.62
C ALA A 69 45.74 2.18 -35.84
N LYS A 70 46.08 3.28 -36.53
CA LYS A 70 46.76 4.43 -35.92
C LYS A 70 45.94 4.96 -34.75
N ASN A 71 46.60 5.10 -33.58
CA ASN A 71 46.06 5.82 -32.44
C ASN A 71 45.82 7.28 -32.85
N ALA A 72 44.60 7.60 -33.29
CA ALA A 72 44.15 8.97 -33.37
C ALA A 72 44.09 9.53 -31.94
N ASN A 73 44.50 10.79 -31.75
CA ASN A 73 44.41 11.49 -30.48
C ASN A 73 42.99 11.42 -29.88
N PRO A 74 42.82 11.60 -28.55
CA PRO A 74 41.57 11.35 -27.85
C PRO A 74 40.34 11.93 -28.55
N SER A 75 39.41 11.06 -28.97
CA SER A 75 38.22 11.48 -29.70
C SER A 75 37.18 12.04 -28.73
N TRP A 76 36.89 13.34 -28.82
CA TRP A 76 35.89 14.01 -27.97
C TRP A 76 34.52 13.32 -27.95
N SER A 77 34.10 12.70 -29.05
CA SER A 77 32.87 11.91 -29.11
C SER A 77 32.93 10.64 -28.24
N LEU A 78 34.07 9.93 -28.25
CA LEU A 78 34.29 8.77 -27.38
C LEU A 78 34.40 9.18 -25.92
N ILE A 79 35.11 10.26 -25.61
CA ILE A 79 35.26 10.80 -24.25
C ILE A 79 33.90 11.18 -23.66
N GLY A 80 33.04 11.85 -24.44
CA GLY A 80 31.69 12.21 -24.02
C GLY A 80 30.84 11.00 -23.64
N CYS A 81 30.82 9.97 -24.49
CA CYS A 81 30.12 8.71 -24.18
C CYS A 81 30.74 8.01 -22.96
N ALA A 82 32.06 7.90 -22.89
CA ALA A 82 32.78 7.28 -21.78
C ALA A 82 32.48 7.96 -20.44
N PHE A 83 32.41 9.29 -20.42
CA PHE A 83 32.06 10.06 -19.23
C PHE A 83 30.64 9.75 -18.74
N ILE A 84 29.66 9.63 -19.65
CA ILE A 84 28.28 9.24 -19.31
C ILE A 84 28.24 7.82 -18.73
N TYR A 85 28.92 6.86 -19.36
CA TYR A 85 29.03 5.49 -18.84
C TYR A 85 29.70 5.45 -17.46
N ALA A 86 30.77 6.24 -17.25
CA ALA A 86 31.44 6.35 -15.96
C ALA A 86 30.50 6.88 -14.86
N LEU A 87 29.70 7.91 -15.15
CA LEU A 87 28.72 8.45 -14.19
C LEU A 87 27.65 7.41 -13.81
N ILE A 88 27.05 6.75 -14.82
CA ILE A 88 26.01 5.74 -14.60
C ILE A 88 26.57 4.53 -13.82
N ALA A 89 27.75 4.02 -14.21
CA ALA A 89 28.40 2.91 -13.53
C ALA A 89 28.82 3.27 -12.10
N THR A 90 29.31 4.49 -11.86
CA THR A 90 29.68 4.95 -10.50
C THR A 90 28.45 5.06 -9.61
N ALA A 91 27.35 5.65 -10.10
CA ALA A 91 26.10 5.74 -9.36
C ALA A 91 25.53 4.34 -9.05
N GLY A 92 25.53 3.43 -10.03
CA GLY A 92 25.14 2.05 -9.85
C GLY A 92 25.99 1.31 -8.81
N ILE A 93 27.32 1.53 -8.80
CA ILE A 93 28.24 0.93 -7.83
C ILE A 93 27.94 1.40 -6.41
N VAL A 94 27.73 2.71 -6.21
CA VAL A 94 27.38 3.27 -4.90
C VAL A 94 26.06 2.70 -4.39
N LEU A 95 25.02 2.69 -5.24
CA LEU A 95 23.69 2.22 -4.86
C LEU A 95 23.66 0.72 -4.56
N ASN A 96 24.27 -0.12 -5.41
CA ASN A 96 24.33 -1.56 -5.17
C ASN A 96 25.20 -1.92 -3.94
N SER A 97 26.30 -1.19 -3.71
CA SER A 97 27.10 -1.36 -2.49
C SER A 97 26.31 -1.02 -1.23
N SER A 98 25.45 0.01 -1.28
CA SER A 98 24.61 0.40 -0.14
C SER A 98 23.57 -0.68 0.23
N VAL A 99 22.94 -1.33 -0.77
CA VAL A 99 21.99 -2.44 -0.55
C VAL A 99 22.68 -3.61 0.16
N ILE A 100 23.86 -4.03 -0.32
CA ILE A 100 24.64 -5.10 0.29
C ILE A 100 25.02 -4.74 1.74
N LEU A 101 25.51 -3.52 1.96
CA LEU A 101 25.93 -3.05 3.27
C LEU A 101 24.78 -3.04 4.28
N VAL A 102 23.60 -2.52 3.89
CA VAL A 102 22.41 -2.48 4.75
C VAL A 102 21.93 -3.89 5.11
N THR A 103 21.91 -4.83 4.16
CA THR A 103 21.53 -6.23 4.39
C THR A 103 22.50 -6.95 5.34
N LEU A 104 23.80 -6.65 5.28
CA LEU A 104 24.80 -7.27 6.17
C LEU A 104 24.73 -6.71 7.60
N LEU A 105 24.66 -5.38 7.74
CA LEU A 105 24.69 -4.69 9.03
C LEU A 105 23.38 -4.87 9.82
N THR A 106 22.23 -4.88 9.15
CA THR A 106 20.92 -4.82 9.82
C THR A 106 20.36 -6.21 10.07
N LYS A 107 20.26 -6.64 11.34
CA LYS A 107 19.79 -7.98 11.70
C LYS A 107 18.35 -8.28 11.25
N SER A 108 17.45 -7.30 11.27
CA SER A 108 16.06 -7.46 10.83
C SER A 108 15.92 -7.68 9.32
N PHE A 109 16.91 -7.28 8.51
CA PHE A 109 16.87 -7.50 7.05
C PHE A 109 17.43 -8.86 6.61
N ARG A 110 17.59 -9.85 7.49
CA ARG A 110 18.20 -11.17 7.16
C ARG A 110 17.23 -12.23 6.61
N GLY A 111 16.16 -11.80 5.94
CA GLY A 111 15.22 -12.69 5.23
C GLY A 111 15.72 -13.16 3.85
N THR A 112 15.02 -14.12 3.24
CA THR A 112 15.36 -14.68 1.90
C THR A 112 15.45 -13.60 0.83
N VAL A 113 14.39 -12.80 0.68
CA VAL A 113 14.27 -11.75 -0.33
C VAL A 113 15.44 -10.77 -0.27
N ASN A 114 15.84 -10.33 0.93
CA ASN A 114 16.90 -9.35 1.09
C ASN A 114 18.29 -9.93 0.78
N TYR A 115 18.53 -11.20 1.11
CA TYR A 115 19.73 -11.90 0.65
C TYR A 115 19.77 -12.00 -0.88
N LEU A 116 18.65 -12.35 -1.51
CA LEU A 116 18.57 -12.45 -2.97
C LEU A 116 18.75 -11.09 -3.67
N LEU A 117 18.21 -10.01 -3.09
CA LEU A 117 18.48 -8.63 -3.54
C LEU A 117 19.97 -8.26 -3.39
N ALA A 118 20.60 -8.57 -2.25
CA ALA A 118 22.03 -8.33 -2.06
C ALA A 118 22.90 -9.16 -3.01
N LEU A 119 22.53 -10.40 -3.31
CA LEU A 119 23.19 -11.25 -4.31
C LEU A 119 23.04 -10.65 -5.73
N CYS A 120 21.86 -10.15 -6.08
CA CYS A 120 21.63 -9.46 -7.36
C CYS A 120 22.48 -8.20 -7.46
N SER A 121 22.52 -7.38 -6.39
CA SER A 121 23.38 -6.20 -6.33
C SER A 121 24.86 -6.55 -6.44
N LEU A 122 25.33 -7.69 -5.91
CA LEU A 122 26.70 -8.15 -6.07
C LEU A 122 27.03 -8.47 -7.55
N PHE A 123 26.10 -9.10 -8.27
CA PHE A 123 26.27 -9.35 -9.70
C PHE A 123 26.24 -8.05 -10.53
N GLU A 124 25.40 -7.08 -10.17
CA GLU A 124 25.41 -5.73 -10.77
C GLU A 124 26.73 -4.99 -10.52
N LEU A 125 27.32 -5.07 -9.33
CA LEU A 125 28.65 -4.50 -9.05
C LEU A 125 29.72 -5.07 -9.98
N LEU A 126 29.73 -6.39 -10.16
CA LEU A 126 30.67 -7.04 -11.07
C LEU A 126 30.44 -6.57 -12.52
N HIS A 127 29.19 -6.61 -13.00
CA HIS A 127 28.81 -6.13 -14.34
C HIS A 127 29.27 -4.68 -14.59
N GLN A 128 28.94 -3.76 -13.68
CA GLN A 128 29.22 -2.33 -13.82
C GLN A 128 30.72 -2.01 -13.77
N SER A 129 31.51 -2.82 -13.03
CA SER A 129 32.97 -2.67 -13.02
C SER A 129 33.62 -2.84 -14.41
N GLY A 130 32.98 -3.57 -15.33
CA GLY A 130 33.47 -3.74 -16.70
C GLY A 130 33.38 -2.46 -17.56
N GLN A 131 32.47 -1.54 -17.23
CA GLN A 131 32.28 -0.32 -18.02
C GLN A 131 33.51 0.61 -17.97
N PHE A 132 34.32 0.52 -16.91
CA PHE A 132 35.54 1.32 -16.76
C PHE A 132 36.67 0.94 -17.73
N LEU A 133 36.59 -0.21 -18.41
CA LEU A 133 37.54 -0.54 -19.49
C LEU A 133 37.41 0.45 -20.66
N PHE A 134 36.17 0.67 -21.13
CA PHE A 134 35.86 1.64 -22.18
C PHE A 134 36.29 3.06 -21.77
N VAL A 135 36.06 3.43 -20.50
CA VAL A 135 36.50 4.71 -19.93
C VAL A 135 38.02 4.85 -20.00
N TYR A 136 38.75 3.88 -19.47
CA TYR A 136 40.21 3.88 -19.48
C TYR A 136 40.78 4.02 -20.90
N ILE A 137 40.24 3.27 -21.85
CA ILE A 137 40.63 3.30 -23.26
C ILE A 137 40.41 4.71 -23.84
N ALA A 138 39.19 5.26 -23.74
CA ALA A 138 38.85 6.58 -24.26
C ALA A 138 39.72 7.72 -23.70
N PHE A 139 40.06 7.69 -22.40
CA PHE A 139 40.92 8.69 -21.77
C PHE A 139 42.43 8.46 -22.00
N SER A 140 42.86 7.22 -22.29
CA SER A 140 44.28 6.89 -22.53
C SER A 140 44.83 7.37 -23.88
N GLY A 141 43.97 7.82 -24.80
CA GLY A 141 44.34 8.15 -26.18
C GLY A 141 44.61 6.94 -27.09
N ARG A 142 44.49 5.71 -26.56
CA ARG A 142 44.39 4.49 -27.37
C ARG A 142 42.91 4.21 -27.62
N ASN A 143 42.37 4.52 -28.79
CA ASN A 143 40.93 4.36 -29.04
C ASN A 143 40.48 2.89 -29.23
N PHE A 144 41.43 1.96 -29.41
CA PHE A 144 41.13 0.56 -29.69
C PHE A 144 42.13 -0.39 -29.00
N ILE A 145 41.67 -1.59 -28.64
CA ILE A 145 42.47 -2.70 -28.12
C ILE A 145 42.10 -4.01 -28.83
N GLU A 146 42.96 -5.02 -28.76
CA GLU A 146 42.64 -6.37 -29.22
C GLU A 146 41.42 -6.95 -28.47
N ASN A 147 40.47 -7.54 -29.20
CA ASN A 147 39.29 -8.18 -28.65
C ASN A 147 39.63 -9.29 -27.65
N ARG A 148 40.70 -10.05 -27.91
CA ARG A 148 41.21 -11.06 -26.97
C ARG A 148 41.71 -10.46 -25.64
N LEU A 149 42.25 -9.23 -25.66
CA LEU A 149 42.63 -8.52 -24.44
C LEU A 149 41.40 -7.97 -23.71
N ALA A 150 40.45 -7.37 -24.46
CA ALA A 150 39.19 -6.89 -23.92
C ALA A 150 38.42 -8.00 -23.18
N ALA A 151 38.25 -9.16 -23.82
CA ALA A 151 37.52 -10.30 -23.27
C ALA A 151 38.21 -10.95 -22.06
N LYS A 152 39.54 -10.83 -21.91
CA LYS A 152 40.23 -11.24 -20.67
C LYS A 152 39.91 -10.30 -19.51
N ILE A 153 39.93 -9.00 -19.74
CA ILE A 153 39.66 -7.98 -18.71
C ILE A 153 38.19 -8.05 -18.28
N LEU A 154 37.28 -8.20 -19.25
CA LEU A 154 35.83 -8.26 -19.02
C LEU A 154 35.34 -9.63 -18.53
N PHE A 155 36.21 -10.63 -18.34
CA PHE A 155 35.78 -11.99 -17.95
C PHE A 155 35.01 -12.02 -16.61
N ILE A 156 35.53 -11.35 -15.57
CA ILE A 156 34.86 -11.27 -14.26
C ILE A 156 33.57 -10.42 -14.34
N PRO A 157 33.57 -9.21 -14.94
CA PRO A 157 32.33 -8.46 -15.18
C PRO A 157 31.24 -9.27 -15.89
N THR A 158 31.63 -10.09 -16.88
CA THR A 158 30.69 -10.93 -17.65
C THR A 158 30.02 -12.02 -16.80
N ILE A 159 30.67 -12.49 -15.71
CA ILE A 159 30.01 -13.34 -14.71
C ILE A 159 28.89 -12.57 -14.00
N GLY A 160 29.14 -11.30 -13.67
CA GLY A 160 28.13 -10.37 -13.16
C GLY A 160 26.92 -10.28 -14.08
N LEU A 161 27.15 -9.92 -15.35
CA LEU A 161 26.06 -9.76 -16.33
C LEU A 161 25.19 -11.01 -16.45
N GLY A 162 25.81 -12.20 -16.56
CA GLY A 162 25.07 -13.45 -16.63
C GLY A 162 24.35 -13.82 -15.33
N GLY A 163 24.93 -13.52 -14.17
CA GLY A 163 24.37 -13.87 -12.85
C GLY A 163 23.12 -13.10 -12.44
N ILE A 164 22.91 -11.88 -12.97
CA ILE A 164 21.73 -11.04 -12.67
C ILE A 164 20.43 -11.76 -13.06
N THR A 165 20.35 -12.26 -14.29
CA THR A 165 19.12 -12.82 -14.87
C THR A 165 18.50 -13.98 -14.06
N PRO A 166 19.23 -15.07 -13.73
CA PRO A 166 18.69 -16.13 -12.89
C PRO A 166 18.40 -15.65 -11.47
N THR A 167 19.22 -14.76 -10.90
CA THR A 167 18.99 -14.24 -9.53
C THR A 167 17.68 -13.46 -9.45
N MET A 168 17.40 -12.58 -10.43
CA MET A 168 16.14 -11.82 -10.51
C MET A 168 14.93 -12.73 -10.71
N PHE A 169 15.05 -13.77 -11.54
CA PHE A 169 14.01 -14.77 -11.73
C PHE A 169 13.69 -15.52 -10.43
N PHE A 170 14.71 -16.06 -9.74
CA PHE A 170 14.51 -16.76 -8.47
C PHE A 170 14.02 -15.84 -7.35
N THR A 171 14.36 -14.54 -7.38
CA THR A 171 13.79 -13.53 -6.46
C THR A 171 12.28 -13.35 -6.69
N GLY A 172 11.82 -13.40 -7.95
CA GLY A 172 10.40 -13.41 -8.28
C GLY A 172 9.69 -14.68 -7.77
N ILE A 173 10.32 -15.84 -7.93
CA ILE A 173 9.80 -17.12 -7.44
C ILE A 173 9.73 -17.17 -5.90
N ASP A 174 10.75 -16.70 -5.17
CA ASP A 174 10.75 -16.61 -3.70
C ASP A 174 9.55 -15.81 -3.19
N ARG A 175 9.30 -14.64 -3.79
CA ARG A 175 8.12 -13.79 -3.47
C ARG A 175 6.80 -14.47 -3.80
N LEU A 176 6.72 -15.17 -4.93
CA LEU A 176 5.52 -15.92 -5.32
C LEU A 176 5.20 -17.05 -4.34
N ILE A 177 6.21 -17.81 -3.92
CA ILE A 177 6.04 -18.87 -2.92
C ILE A 177 5.62 -18.28 -1.57
N GLY A 178 6.23 -17.19 -1.12
CA GLY A 178 5.84 -16.53 0.14
C GLY A 178 4.38 -16.02 0.17
N ILE A 179 3.84 -15.59 -0.98
CA ILE A 179 2.47 -15.02 -1.07
C ILE A 179 1.39 -16.09 -1.37
N ALA A 180 1.73 -17.13 -2.11
CA ALA A 180 0.81 -18.21 -2.49
C ALA A 180 0.83 -19.38 -1.50
N PHE A 181 1.98 -19.64 -0.85
CA PHE A 181 2.24 -20.84 -0.05
C PHE A 181 3.11 -20.51 1.18
N SER A 182 2.71 -19.53 1.99
CA SER A 182 3.43 -19.10 3.21
C SER A 182 3.82 -20.27 4.11
N GLU A 183 2.90 -21.20 4.39
CA GLU A 183 3.18 -22.39 5.20
C GLU A 183 4.31 -23.29 4.67
N ILE A 184 4.53 -23.31 3.35
CA ILE A 184 5.63 -24.07 2.74
C ILE A 184 6.92 -23.24 2.83
N HIS A 185 6.83 -21.93 2.62
CA HIS A 185 7.96 -21.00 2.74
C HIS A 185 8.58 -21.02 4.14
N ASP A 186 7.75 -20.96 5.19
CA ASP A 186 8.19 -21.01 6.60
C ASP A 186 8.90 -22.33 6.97
N LYS A 187 8.59 -23.42 6.25
CA LYS A 187 9.19 -24.75 6.44
C LYS A 187 10.48 -24.95 5.62
N LEU A 188 10.88 -24.00 4.76
CA LEU A 188 12.10 -24.10 3.96
C LEU A 188 13.36 -23.96 4.82
N LYS A 189 14.35 -24.83 4.56
CA LYS A 189 15.70 -24.68 5.12
C LYS A 189 16.44 -23.53 4.44
N THR A 190 16.18 -22.30 4.90
CA THR A 190 16.64 -21.01 4.33
C THR A 190 18.09 -21.05 3.80
N ARG A 191 19.05 -21.56 4.59
CA ARG A 191 20.46 -21.61 4.19
C ARG A 191 20.71 -22.50 2.97
N LEU A 192 20.05 -23.65 2.89
CA LEU A 192 20.20 -24.57 1.75
C LEU A 192 19.50 -24.02 0.50
N TYR A 193 18.31 -23.44 0.68
CA TYR A 193 17.56 -22.78 -0.39
C TYR A 193 18.36 -21.66 -1.07
N LEU A 194 18.89 -20.73 -0.27
CA LEU A 194 19.70 -19.62 -0.77
C LEU A 194 21.06 -20.08 -1.35
N ALA A 195 21.68 -21.11 -0.79
CA ALA A 195 22.90 -21.70 -1.33
C ALA A 195 22.67 -22.30 -2.73
N MET A 196 21.56 -23.02 -2.95
CA MET A 196 21.23 -23.57 -4.27
C MET A 196 21.03 -22.46 -5.32
N ILE A 197 20.26 -21.42 -5.00
CA ILE A 197 20.06 -20.27 -5.91
C ILE A 197 21.38 -19.55 -6.22
N THR A 198 22.24 -19.38 -5.21
CA THR A 198 23.57 -18.78 -5.38
C THR A 198 24.43 -19.62 -6.33
N VAL A 199 24.49 -20.94 -6.13
CA VAL A 199 25.27 -21.87 -6.98
C VAL A 199 24.75 -21.87 -8.42
N ILE A 200 23.43 -21.91 -8.64
CA ILE A 200 22.84 -21.87 -9.99
C ILE A 200 23.21 -20.56 -10.69
N SER A 201 23.08 -19.43 -9.99
CA SER A 201 23.29 -18.09 -10.58
C SER A 201 24.77 -17.83 -10.90
N VAL A 202 25.69 -18.21 -10.00
CA VAL A 202 27.13 -18.14 -10.24
C VAL A 202 27.55 -19.07 -11.39
N SER A 203 27.01 -20.30 -11.44
CA SER A 203 27.33 -21.27 -12.50
C SER A 203 26.87 -20.78 -13.87
N TYR A 204 25.66 -20.21 -13.95
CA TYR A 204 25.15 -19.63 -15.18
C TYR A 204 25.99 -18.43 -15.64
N GLY A 205 26.32 -17.51 -14.74
CA GLY A 205 27.21 -16.37 -15.03
C GLY A 205 28.60 -16.81 -15.50
N PHE A 206 29.18 -17.84 -14.87
CA PHE A 206 30.46 -18.41 -15.27
C PHE A 206 30.39 -19.02 -16.69
N LEU A 207 29.38 -19.84 -16.98
CA LEU A 207 29.19 -20.42 -18.32
C LEU A 207 28.98 -19.33 -19.39
N PHE A 208 28.19 -18.30 -19.08
CA PHE A 208 27.96 -17.14 -19.96
C PHE A 208 29.27 -16.40 -20.27
N SER A 209 30.14 -16.22 -19.27
CA SER A 209 31.47 -15.62 -19.45
C SER A 209 32.43 -16.50 -20.26
N VAL A 210 32.46 -17.82 -19.99
CA VAL A 210 33.25 -18.79 -20.76
C VAL A 210 32.85 -18.79 -22.24
N VAL A 211 31.56 -18.81 -22.55
CA VAL A 211 31.05 -18.77 -23.93
C VAL A 211 31.41 -17.45 -24.61
N SER A 212 31.21 -16.32 -23.92
CA SER A 212 31.55 -14.99 -24.46
C SER A 212 33.05 -14.87 -24.75
N TYR A 213 33.91 -15.35 -23.86
CA TYR A 213 35.36 -15.39 -24.07
C TYR A 213 35.78 -16.32 -25.21
N GLN A 214 35.14 -17.49 -25.36
CA GLN A 214 35.39 -18.39 -26.49
C GLN A 214 34.99 -17.76 -27.83
N GLY A 215 33.85 -17.04 -27.88
CA GLY A 215 33.44 -16.28 -29.06
C GLY A 215 34.42 -15.16 -29.38
N ALA A 216 34.82 -14.35 -28.39
CA ALA A 216 35.77 -13.26 -28.59
C ALA A 216 37.17 -13.74 -29.03
N LYS A 217 37.56 -14.97 -28.64
CA LYS A 217 38.81 -15.60 -29.08
C LYS A 217 38.81 -15.93 -30.59
N GLN A 218 37.65 -16.14 -31.23
CA GLN A 218 37.57 -16.41 -32.68
C GLN A 218 37.96 -15.17 -33.49
N ASP A 219 37.50 -13.99 -33.07
CA ASP A 219 37.88 -12.69 -33.61
C ASP A 219 38.99 -12.03 -32.77
N GLY A 220 39.98 -12.80 -32.31
CA GLY A 220 40.90 -12.37 -31.25
C GLY A 220 41.72 -11.12 -31.57
N ASP A 221 42.14 -10.99 -32.83
CA ASP A 221 42.98 -9.90 -33.36
C ASP A 221 42.15 -8.69 -33.85
N LEU A 222 40.81 -8.75 -33.71
CA LEU A 222 39.93 -7.64 -34.06
C LEU A 222 40.15 -6.49 -33.08
N MET A 223 40.35 -5.28 -33.61
CA MET A 223 40.47 -4.07 -32.80
C MET A 223 39.08 -3.56 -32.40
N VAL A 224 38.82 -3.48 -31.10
CA VAL A 224 37.54 -3.09 -30.50
C VAL A 224 37.70 -1.89 -29.58
N THR A 225 36.62 -1.16 -29.29
CA THR A 225 36.67 0.01 -28.37
C THR A 225 36.83 -0.37 -26.90
N GLY A 226 36.74 -1.67 -26.58
CA GLY A 226 36.64 -2.17 -25.21
C GLY A 226 35.31 -1.83 -24.53
N SER A 227 34.33 -1.30 -25.27
CA SER A 227 32.92 -1.34 -24.88
C SER A 227 32.49 -2.78 -24.61
N TYR A 228 31.62 -2.92 -23.62
CA TYR A 228 31.00 -4.19 -23.24
C TYR A 228 30.30 -4.87 -24.44
N THR A 229 29.69 -4.09 -25.34
CA THR A 229 29.02 -4.57 -26.56
C THR A 229 29.96 -5.25 -27.55
N ASP A 230 31.21 -4.81 -27.62
CA ASP A 230 32.15 -5.23 -28.66
C ASP A 230 32.78 -6.59 -28.29
N ALA A 231 33.03 -6.81 -27.00
CA ALA A 231 33.63 -8.03 -26.46
C ALA A 231 32.61 -9.16 -26.22
N LEU A 232 31.30 -8.86 -26.14
CA LEU A 232 30.24 -9.87 -25.97
C LEU A 232 29.93 -10.59 -27.28
N ARG A 233 30.68 -11.67 -27.56
CA ARG A 233 30.35 -12.64 -28.63
C ARG A 233 29.55 -13.81 -28.08
N ILE A 234 28.24 -13.63 -27.91
CA ILE A 234 27.32 -14.61 -27.31
C ILE A 234 26.68 -15.50 -28.38
N ILE A 235 26.53 -16.80 -28.10
CA ILE A 235 25.79 -17.75 -28.95
C ILE A 235 24.28 -17.42 -28.89
N PRO A 236 23.53 -17.40 -30.02
CA PRO A 236 22.10 -17.05 -30.03
C PRO A 236 21.24 -17.79 -28.99
N LEU A 237 21.56 -19.05 -28.71
CA LEU A 237 20.89 -19.85 -27.66
C LEU A 237 20.94 -19.18 -26.27
N PHE A 238 22.07 -18.61 -25.86
CA PHE A 238 22.18 -17.92 -24.57
C PHE A 238 21.35 -16.63 -24.53
N VAL A 239 21.28 -15.90 -25.64
CA VAL A 239 20.42 -14.71 -25.77
C VAL A 239 18.94 -15.12 -25.65
N THR A 240 18.53 -16.19 -26.35
CA THR A 240 17.17 -16.74 -26.24
C THR A 240 16.83 -17.18 -24.82
N ILE A 241 17.73 -17.89 -24.13
CA ILE A 241 17.54 -18.30 -22.73
C ILE A 241 17.43 -17.08 -21.81
N THR A 242 18.32 -16.10 -21.94
CA THR A 242 18.31 -14.85 -21.15
C THR A 242 16.99 -14.11 -21.34
N ASN A 243 16.53 -13.95 -22.58
CA ASN A 243 15.26 -13.30 -22.91
C ASN A 243 14.06 -14.07 -22.33
N LEU A 244 14.08 -15.40 -22.35
CA LEU A 244 13.03 -16.22 -21.75
C LEU A 244 12.96 -16.01 -20.23
N PHE A 245 14.09 -16.06 -19.52
CA PHE A 245 14.12 -15.76 -18.08
C PHE A 245 13.62 -14.34 -17.77
N THR A 246 13.99 -13.33 -18.57
CA THR A 246 13.52 -11.95 -18.41
C THR A 246 11.99 -11.86 -18.61
N LEU A 247 11.44 -12.49 -19.66
CA LEU A 247 10.00 -12.53 -19.91
C LEU A 247 9.24 -13.24 -18.78
N MET A 248 9.75 -14.38 -18.29
CA MET A 248 9.18 -15.09 -17.15
C MET A 248 9.24 -14.23 -15.87
N THR A 249 10.34 -13.51 -15.64
CA THR A 249 10.50 -12.61 -14.49
C THR A 249 9.47 -11.48 -14.54
N VAL A 250 9.29 -10.82 -15.69
CA VAL A 250 8.26 -9.78 -15.88
C VAL A 250 6.86 -10.36 -15.65
N ALA A 251 6.55 -11.54 -16.20
CA ALA A 251 5.26 -12.20 -15.99
C ALA A 251 5.00 -12.52 -14.51
N ILE A 252 6.00 -13.00 -13.75
CA ILE A 252 5.89 -13.25 -12.32
C ILE A 252 5.62 -11.95 -11.55
N TYR A 253 6.35 -10.86 -11.83
CA TYR A 253 6.13 -9.59 -11.13
C TYR A 253 4.79 -8.93 -11.49
N LEU A 254 4.30 -9.08 -12.73
CA LEU A 254 2.94 -8.66 -13.10
C LEU A 254 1.87 -9.47 -12.37
N PHE A 255 2.00 -10.81 -12.35
CA PHE A 255 1.09 -11.68 -11.61
C PHE A 255 1.08 -11.33 -10.11
N LEU A 256 2.26 -11.20 -9.49
CA LEU A 256 2.41 -10.76 -8.10
C LEU A 256 1.72 -9.42 -7.84
N GLY A 257 1.93 -8.42 -8.70
CA GLY A 257 1.29 -7.11 -8.58
C GLY A 257 -0.24 -7.18 -8.65
N ILE A 258 -0.78 -8.05 -9.50
CA ILE A 258 -2.23 -8.31 -9.60
C ILE A 258 -2.74 -9.03 -8.35
N THR A 259 -2.11 -10.13 -7.93
CA THR A 259 -2.52 -10.90 -6.74
C THR A 259 -2.46 -10.07 -5.46
N ILE A 260 -1.42 -9.27 -5.26
CA ILE A 260 -1.30 -8.38 -4.10
C ILE A 260 -2.43 -7.34 -4.10
N ARG A 261 -2.75 -6.73 -5.26
CA ARG A 261 -3.86 -5.77 -5.37
C ARG A 261 -5.22 -6.40 -5.08
N ILE A 262 -5.47 -7.61 -5.57
CA ILE A 262 -6.71 -8.36 -5.29
C ILE A 262 -6.81 -8.67 -3.78
N LYS A 263 -5.78 -9.29 -3.19
CA LYS A 263 -5.77 -9.60 -1.74
C LYS A 263 -5.86 -8.35 -0.87
N ALA A 264 -5.28 -7.23 -1.27
CA ALA A 264 -5.38 -5.97 -0.53
C ALA A 264 -6.78 -5.33 -0.60
N SER A 265 -7.60 -5.71 -1.59
CA SER A 265 -9.01 -5.29 -1.69
C SER A 265 -9.99 -6.21 -0.96
N GLU A 266 -9.53 -7.34 -0.43
CA GLU A 266 -10.35 -8.19 0.46
C GLU A 266 -10.61 -7.46 1.79
N CYS A 267 -11.88 -7.44 2.20
CA CYS A 267 -12.29 -6.77 3.42
C CYS A 267 -11.96 -7.59 4.68
N GLY A 268 -11.85 -6.91 5.82
CA GLY A 268 -11.80 -7.52 7.15
C GLY A 268 -10.50 -8.26 7.50
N ILE A 269 -9.51 -8.33 6.62
CA ILE A 269 -8.30 -9.13 6.86
C ILE A 269 -7.36 -8.43 7.86
N SER A 270 -7.31 -8.94 9.10
CA SER A 270 -6.33 -8.58 10.13
C SER A 270 -5.94 -9.76 11.02
N ASP A 271 -4.64 -9.91 11.26
CA ASP A 271 -4.07 -10.89 12.22
C ASP A 271 -4.24 -10.45 13.69
N PHE A 272 -4.84 -9.28 13.95
CA PHE A 272 -5.08 -8.81 15.31
C PHE A 272 -5.93 -9.80 16.10
N ASP A 273 -5.44 -10.18 17.28
CA ASP A 273 -6.16 -11.02 18.22
C ASP A 273 -6.30 -10.24 19.54
N PRO A 274 -7.51 -9.77 19.89
CA PRO A 274 -7.73 -9.05 21.14
C PRO A 274 -7.44 -9.99 22.31
N LEU A 275 -6.66 -9.54 23.30
CA LEU A 275 -6.31 -10.38 24.46
C LEU A 275 -7.55 -10.58 25.35
N LEU A 276 -8.27 -11.70 25.14
CA LEU A 276 -9.58 -11.91 25.75
C LEU A 276 -9.53 -12.22 27.25
N ASP A 277 -8.48 -12.87 27.75
CA ASP A 277 -8.52 -13.52 29.07
C ASP A 277 -7.62 -12.91 30.16
N ASN A 278 -6.84 -11.86 29.85
CA ASN A 278 -5.92 -11.24 30.82
C ASN A 278 -5.96 -9.71 30.75
N VAL A 279 -6.89 -9.10 31.48
CA VAL A 279 -6.76 -7.69 31.89
C VAL A 279 -6.05 -7.69 33.25
N PRO A 280 -4.77 -7.29 33.35
CA PRO A 280 -4.10 -7.16 34.64
C PRO A 280 -4.80 -6.08 35.49
N ASN A 281 -4.70 -6.18 36.81
CA ASN A 281 -5.14 -5.12 37.72
C ASN A 281 -4.36 -3.83 37.41
N MET A 282 -4.97 -2.92 36.64
CA MET A 282 -4.31 -1.74 36.11
C MET A 282 -4.45 -0.56 37.07
N GLU A 283 -3.35 0.17 37.30
CA GLU A 283 -3.36 1.34 38.18
C GLU A 283 -4.24 2.46 37.60
N ILE A 284 -4.93 3.17 38.50
CA ILE A 284 -5.95 4.15 38.14
C ILE A 284 -5.29 5.42 37.56
N GLY A 285 -5.17 5.49 36.22
CA GLY A 285 -4.90 6.75 35.53
C GLY A 285 -4.19 6.74 34.18
N THR A 286 -4.69 6.02 33.16
CA THR A 286 -4.60 6.32 31.69
C THR A 286 -5.46 5.33 30.87
N TYR A 287 -5.96 5.59 29.65
CA TYR A 287 -6.63 6.78 29.08
C TYR A 287 -7.41 6.38 27.80
N ASN A 288 -8.67 6.82 27.69
CA ASN A 288 -9.56 6.83 26.50
C ASN A 288 -10.08 5.48 25.97
N ILE A 289 -11.39 5.41 25.65
CA ILE A 289 -12.22 4.22 25.99
C ILE A 289 -11.86 3.87 27.43
N TYR A 290 -12.46 4.54 28.41
CA TYR A 290 -12.17 4.35 29.83
C TYR A 290 -11.94 2.87 30.18
N MET A 291 -10.75 2.54 30.71
CA MET A 291 -10.25 1.17 31.01
C MET A 291 -10.08 0.19 29.82
N GLY A 292 -10.23 0.63 28.57
CA GLY A 292 -9.86 -0.10 27.36
C GLY A 292 -8.35 -0.34 27.22
N GLN A 293 -7.98 -1.18 26.25
CA GLN A 293 -6.58 -1.52 25.96
C GLN A 293 -6.05 -0.75 24.75
N ALA A 294 -4.79 -0.32 24.80
CA ALA A 294 -4.14 0.38 23.70
C ALA A 294 -3.83 -0.55 22.51
N VAL A 295 -4.02 -0.06 21.29
CA VAL A 295 -3.64 -0.76 20.05
C VAL A 295 -2.26 -0.29 19.63
N GLU A 296 -1.20 -1.05 19.94
CA GLU A 296 0.18 -0.61 19.70
C GLU A 296 0.63 -0.61 18.23
N ASN A 297 -0.06 -1.35 17.34
CA ASN A 297 0.40 -1.62 15.98
C ASN A 297 -0.57 -1.06 14.92
N ASP A 298 -0.07 -0.25 14.00
CA ASP A 298 -0.83 0.34 12.87
C ASP A 298 -1.54 -0.71 11.98
N ASN A 299 -1.05 -1.95 11.95
CA ASN A 299 -1.65 -3.05 11.18
C ASN A 299 -2.81 -3.76 11.90
N SER A 300 -3.09 -3.45 13.18
CA SER A 300 -4.06 -4.22 13.98
C SER A 300 -5.51 -3.95 13.59
N LEU A 301 -5.89 -2.68 13.41
CA LEU A 301 -7.24 -2.27 13.01
C LEU A 301 -7.16 -1.34 11.78
N PRO A 302 -6.73 -1.85 10.61
CA PRO A 302 -6.30 -1.06 9.46
C PRO A 302 -7.45 -0.32 8.73
N TRP A 303 -8.70 -0.53 9.16
CA TRP A 303 -9.89 0.20 8.70
C TRP A 303 -10.20 1.45 9.51
N MET A 304 -9.55 1.67 10.65
CA MET A 304 -9.84 2.82 11.51
C MET A 304 -9.40 4.13 10.84
N ALA A 305 -10.35 5.05 10.73
CA ALA A 305 -10.15 6.39 10.19
C ALA A 305 -10.75 7.44 11.14
N SER A 306 -10.27 8.68 11.03
CA SER A 306 -10.78 9.82 11.77
C SER A 306 -11.40 10.85 10.82
N LEU A 307 -12.58 11.36 11.19
CA LEU A 307 -13.16 12.55 10.58
C LEU A 307 -12.56 13.77 11.25
N ILE A 308 -11.88 14.60 10.46
CA ILE A 308 -11.27 15.85 10.89
C ILE A 308 -12.08 17.01 10.32
N LYS A 309 -12.54 17.93 11.19
CA LYS A 309 -13.30 19.14 10.87
C LYS A 309 -12.56 20.36 11.41
N GLY A 310 -12.32 21.38 10.59
CA GLY A 310 -11.59 22.59 11.00
C GLY A 310 -10.19 22.30 11.58
N GLY A 311 -9.53 21.24 11.08
CA GLY A 311 -8.23 20.76 11.57
C GLY A 311 -8.25 19.99 12.90
N LYS A 312 -9.42 19.73 13.50
CA LYS A 312 -9.58 18.99 14.77
C LYS A 312 -10.29 17.65 14.56
N PHE A 313 -10.02 16.68 15.43
CA PHE A 313 -10.79 15.44 15.47
C PHE A 313 -12.27 15.72 15.78
N SER A 314 -13.17 15.13 15.00
CA SER A 314 -14.62 15.27 15.14
C SER A 314 -15.29 13.94 15.52
N CYS A 315 -15.02 12.88 14.77
CA CYS A 315 -15.60 11.54 14.98
C CYS A 315 -14.65 10.44 14.53
N SER A 316 -14.92 9.21 14.99
CA SER A 316 -14.38 8.00 14.37
C SER A 316 -15.14 7.66 13.08
N ALA A 317 -14.46 6.93 12.19
CA ALA A 317 -15.02 6.41 10.95
C ALA A 317 -14.31 5.11 10.55
N THR A 318 -14.88 4.35 9.62
CA THR A 318 -14.27 3.12 9.08
C THR A 318 -14.14 3.13 7.57
N ILE A 319 -13.02 2.60 7.07
CA ILE A 319 -12.81 2.31 5.65
C ILE A 319 -13.69 1.10 5.29
N ILE A 320 -14.60 1.27 4.33
CA ILE A 320 -15.49 0.21 3.84
C ILE A 320 -15.28 -0.09 2.35
N GLY A 321 -14.52 0.76 1.65
CA GLY A 321 -14.16 0.57 0.25
C GLY A 321 -12.99 1.46 -0.18
N PRO A 322 -12.57 1.41 -1.45
CA PRO A 322 -11.40 2.13 -1.94
C PRO A 322 -11.58 3.66 -1.95
N ASN A 323 -12.80 4.14 -1.83
CA ASN A 323 -13.23 5.54 -1.91
C ASN A 323 -14.40 5.84 -0.95
N HIS A 324 -14.82 4.85 -0.15
CA HIS A 324 -16.01 4.90 0.70
C HIS A 324 -15.62 4.70 2.17
N ILE A 325 -16.10 5.61 3.01
CA ILE A 325 -15.87 5.66 4.45
C ILE A 325 -17.25 5.67 5.13
N LEU A 326 -17.42 4.90 6.20
CA LEU A 326 -18.64 4.80 6.98
C LEU A 326 -18.48 5.56 8.30
N THR A 327 -19.50 6.32 8.69
CA THR A 327 -19.58 7.00 10.00
C THR A 327 -21.03 7.28 10.37
N ALA A 328 -21.28 7.97 11.49
CA ALA A 328 -22.63 8.35 11.90
C ALA A 328 -23.14 9.57 11.10
N MET A 329 -24.46 9.71 10.93
CA MET A 329 -25.04 10.89 10.28
C MET A 329 -24.75 12.15 11.09
N HIS A 330 -24.87 12.11 12.41
CA HIS A 330 -24.67 13.30 13.25
C HIS A 330 -23.23 13.87 13.16
N CYS A 331 -22.25 13.06 12.76
CA CYS A 331 -20.87 13.49 12.50
C CYS A 331 -20.72 14.38 11.26
N VAL A 332 -21.69 14.34 10.33
CA VAL A 332 -21.64 15.02 9.02
C VAL A 332 -22.86 15.89 8.69
N LYS A 333 -23.83 15.97 9.61
CA LYS A 333 -25.07 16.76 9.48
C LYS A 333 -25.21 17.84 10.56
N ASP A 334 -24.12 18.12 11.27
CA ASP A 334 -24.00 19.24 12.19
C ASP A 334 -24.13 20.58 11.44
N SER A 335 -24.72 21.61 12.06
CA SER A 335 -24.97 22.91 11.42
C SER A 335 -23.69 23.61 10.97
N ASP A 336 -22.60 23.34 11.67
CA ASP A 336 -21.28 23.90 11.41
C ASP A 336 -20.44 23.02 10.45
N PHE A 337 -21.01 21.98 9.84
CA PHE A 337 -20.27 21.06 8.96
C PHE A 337 -20.05 21.65 7.56
N ASP A 338 -18.85 22.14 7.29
CA ASP A 338 -18.37 22.42 5.93
C ASP A 338 -17.58 21.22 5.36
N ILE A 339 -18.00 20.76 4.18
CA ILE A 339 -17.39 19.65 3.44
C ILE A 339 -15.98 19.98 2.92
N GLU A 340 -15.67 21.27 2.66
CA GLU A 340 -14.34 21.71 2.21
C GLU A 340 -13.36 21.93 3.37
N GLU A 341 -13.85 22.15 4.60
CA GLU A 341 -13.03 22.12 5.83
C GLU A 341 -12.92 20.73 6.47
N ALA A 342 -13.61 19.73 5.90
CA ALA A 342 -13.65 18.36 6.38
C ALA A 342 -12.77 17.41 5.55
N GLN A 343 -12.07 16.50 6.25
CA GLN A 343 -11.22 15.48 5.63
C GLN A 343 -11.20 14.20 6.45
N ILE A 344 -10.94 13.07 5.81
CA ILE A 344 -10.69 11.79 6.47
C ILE A 344 -9.19 11.57 6.59
N SER A 345 -8.72 11.27 7.80
CA SER A 345 -7.32 10.87 8.07
C SER A 345 -7.26 9.41 8.51
N TYR A 346 -6.21 8.68 8.12
CA TYR A 346 -6.11 7.23 8.35
C TYR A 346 -4.66 6.70 8.27
N GLY A 347 -4.49 5.42 8.61
CA GLY A 347 -3.21 4.69 8.47
C GLY A 347 -2.27 4.78 9.66
N SER A 348 -2.73 5.26 10.82
CA SER A 348 -2.02 5.06 12.09
C SER A 348 -2.99 5.01 13.28
N VAL A 349 -2.60 4.23 14.31
CA VAL A 349 -3.28 4.16 15.60
C VAL A 349 -3.20 5.47 16.39
N ASN A 350 -2.18 6.30 16.16
CA ASN A 350 -2.11 7.63 16.76
C ASN A 350 -2.69 8.68 15.80
N VAL A 351 -3.84 9.26 16.18
CA VAL A 351 -4.59 10.18 15.32
C VAL A 351 -3.84 11.48 15.01
N SER A 352 -2.88 11.88 15.86
CA SER A 352 -2.03 13.06 15.63
C SER A 352 -0.95 12.82 14.56
N SER A 353 -0.62 11.56 14.26
CA SER A 353 0.43 11.16 13.33
C SER A 353 -0.07 10.35 12.12
N GLN A 354 -1.37 10.41 11.81
CA GLN A 354 -1.93 9.71 10.65
C GLN A 354 -1.30 10.21 9.33
N PRO A 355 -0.64 9.34 8.54
CA PRO A 355 0.17 9.74 7.39
C PRO A 355 -0.66 10.08 6.15
N HIS A 356 -1.92 9.62 6.08
CA HIS A 356 -2.80 9.82 4.94
C HIS A 356 -3.97 10.71 5.30
N LYS A 357 -4.30 11.63 4.39
CA LYS A 357 -5.44 12.54 4.47
C LYS A 357 -6.12 12.63 3.11
N SER A 358 -7.45 12.63 3.08
CA SER A 358 -8.24 12.77 1.85
C SER A 358 -9.43 13.69 2.09
N ALA A 359 -9.61 14.66 1.21
CA ALA A 359 -10.77 15.54 1.21
C ALA A 359 -12.05 14.78 0.80
N ILE A 360 -13.19 15.25 1.28
CA ILE A 360 -14.50 14.67 0.99
C ILE A 360 -15.00 15.16 -0.38
N ASP A 361 -15.57 14.24 -1.16
CA ASP A 361 -16.20 14.49 -2.47
C ASP A 361 -17.70 14.71 -2.31
N SER A 362 -18.37 13.78 -1.62
CA SER A 362 -19.80 13.80 -1.40
C SER A 362 -20.18 12.96 -0.18
N ILE A 363 -21.37 13.21 0.36
CA ILE A 363 -21.91 12.52 1.54
C ILE A 363 -23.28 11.96 1.17
N GLN A 364 -23.50 10.68 1.47
CA GLN A 364 -24.79 10.00 1.34
C GLN A 364 -25.34 9.73 2.73
N LEU A 365 -26.51 10.27 3.03
CA LEU A 365 -27.25 10.00 4.27
C LEU A 365 -28.28 8.90 4.01
N GLN A 366 -28.50 8.04 4.99
CA GLN A 366 -29.59 7.06 4.99
C GLN A 366 -30.94 7.80 4.94
N PRO A 367 -31.82 7.59 3.93
CA PRO A 367 -33.09 8.33 3.83
C PRO A 367 -34.04 8.17 5.03
N LYS A 368 -33.91 7.09 5.79
CA LYS A 368 -34.64 6.87 7.05
C LYS A 368 -34.06 7.66 8.24
N ALA A 369 -32.90 8.29 8.08
CA ALA A 369 -32.19 8.95 9.17
C ALA A 369 -32.89 10.21 9.67
N LYS A 370 -33.11 10.28 10.99
CA LYS A 370 -33.74 11.42 11.66
C LYS A 370 -32.85 11.94 12.78
N TYR A 371 -32.86 13.25 12.92
CA TYR A 371 -32.16 14.00 13.96
C TYR A 371 -33.20 14.92 14.58
N TYR A 372 -33.53 14.70 15.84
CA TYR A 372 -34.45 15.56 16.59
C TYR A 372 -33.75 16.10 17.83
N GLN A 373 -33.84 17.42 18.03
CA GLN A 373 -33.43 18.08 19.26
C GLN A 373 -34.68 18.32 20.11
N ILE A 374 -34.61 17.94 21.39
CA ILE A 374 -35.66 18.14 22.37
C ILE A 374 -35.21 19.28 23.28
N TYR A 375 -35.92 20.40 23.18
CA TYR A 375 -35.72 21.59 24.00
C TYR A 375 -36.66 21.57 25.20
N ASP A 376 -36.35 22.38 26.21
CA ASP A 376 -37.22 22.61 27.36
C ASP A 376 -37.95 23.96 27.20
N ASN A 377 -39.14 24.08 27.79
CA ASN A 377 -40.02 25.24 27.58
C ASN A 377 -39.55 26.53 28.29
N PHE A 378 -38.50 26.46 29.10
CA PHE A 378 -38.01 27.61 29.89
C PHE A 378 -37.14 28.61 29.09
N GLY A 379 -37.14 28.53 27.75
CA GLY A 379 -36.45 29.51 26.88
C GLY A 379 -34.94 29.35 26.82
N ASP A 380 -34.43 28.15 27.14
CA ASP A 380 -33.02 27.79 27.03
C ASP A 380 -32.73 27.26 25.62
N GLU A 381 -31.84 27.93 24.88
CA GLU A 381 -31.44 27.52 23.52
C GLU A 381 -30.59 26.24 23.49
N THR A 382 -30.33 25.59 24.64
CA THR A 382 -29.62 24.31 24.71
C THR A 382 -30.59 23.11 24.69
N PRO A 383 -30.48 22.18 23.72
CA PRO A 383 -31.31 20.98 23.70
C PRO A 383 -30.96 20.06 24.87
N LYS A 384 -31.97 19.61 25.63
CA LYS A 384 -31.79 18.71 26.79
C LYS A 384 -31.63 17.25 26.39
N ALA A 385 -32.14 16.87 25.22
CA ALA A 385 -31.92 15.54 24.65
C ALA A 385 -31.85 15.60 23.11
N THR A 386 -31.19 14.60 22.53
CA THR A 386 -31.13 14.38 21.08
C THR A 386 -31.60 12.96 20.77
N LEU A 387 -32.53 12.82 19.82
CA LEU A 387 -32.93 11.54 19.26
C LEU A 387 -32.29 11.37 17.88
N LEU A 388 -31.59 10.26 17.73
CA LEU A 388 -30.86 9.85 16.53
C LEU A 388 -31.49 8.54 16.04
N LEU A 389 -32.14 8.57 14.88
CA LEU A 389 -32.71 7.38 14.22
C LEU A 389 -31.92 7.07 12.95
N HIS A 390 -31.62 5.80 12.70
CA HIS A 390 -30.86 5.33 11.53
C HIS A 390 -29.61 6.20 11.26
N ASP A 391 -28.83 6.44 12.31
CA ASP A 391 -27.77 7.44 12.35
C ASP A 391 -26.48 6.93 11.70
N ILE A 392 -26.54 6.81 10.37
CA ILE A 392 -25.49 6.26 9.52
C ILE A 392 -25.34 7.07 8.24
N ALA A 393 -24.09 7.31 7.83
CA ALA A 393 -23.73 8.06 6.64
C ALA A 393 -22.50 7.46 5.95
N ILE A 394 -22.48 7.54 4.62
CA ILE A 394 -21.32 7.20 3.80
C ILE A 394 -20.69 8.49 3.29
N ILE A 395 -19.38 8.61 3.52
CA ILE A 395 -18.52 9.66 2.99
C ILE A 395 -17.79 9.08 1.78
N LYS A 396 -17.90 9.74 0.64
CA LYS A 396 -17.10 9.45 -0.56
C LYS A 396 -15.88 10.39 -0.60
N LEU A 397 -14.71 9.84 -0.94
CA LEU A 397 -13.44 10.57 -0.97
C LEU A 397 -13.10 11.12 -2.36
N LYS A 398 -12.51 12.33 -2.42
CA LYS A 398 -11.96 12.92 -3.65
C LYS A 398 -10.78 12.12 -4.22
N LYS A 399 -10.01 11.41 -3.36
CA LYS A 399 -8.92 10.50 -3.77
C LYS A 399 -9.17 9.07 -3.28
N THR A 400 -9.00 8.10 -4.18
CA THR A 400 -8.93 6.66 -3.88
C THR A 400 -7.80 6.33 -2.89
N ILE A 401 -8.12 5.50 -1.90
CA ILE A 401 -7.23 4.89 -0.93
C ILE A 401 -6.37 3.82 -1.62
N GLU A 402 -5.05 3.91 -1.45
CA GLU A 402 -4.11 2.87 -1.85
C GLU A 402 -3.95 1.89 -0.68
N PHE A 403 -4.58 0.71 -0.76
CA PHE A 403 -4.56 -0.25 0.35
C PHE A 403 -3.15 -0.79 0.66
N ALA A 404 -2.87 -0.90 1.95
CA ALA A 404 -1.58 -1.23 2.55
C ALA A 404 -1.80 -2.12 3.79
N PRO A 405 -0.75 -2.67 4.45
CA PRO A 405 -0.93 -3.47 5.67
C PRO A 405 -1.67 -2.74 6.81
N ASN A 406 -1.46 -1.43 6.92
CA ASN A 406 -2.08 -0.52 7.89
C ASN A 406 -3.32 0.23 7.36
N VAL A 407 -3.77 -0.07 6.12
CA VAL A 407 -4.88 0.62 5.45
C VAL A 407 -5.70 -0.37 4.62
N ARG A 408 -6.83 -0.84 5.15
CA ARG A 408 -7.68 -1.87 4.51
C ARG A 408 -9.16 -1.62 4.82
N PRO A 409 -10.11 -2.09 4.00
CA PRO A 409 -11.52 -2.02 4.34
C PRO A 409 -11.91 -3.09 5.37
N ILE A 410 -12.90 -2.81 6.23
CA ILE A 410 -13.58 -3.83 7.06
C ILE A 410 -14.74 -4.45 6.26
N CYS A 411 -15.08 -5.73 6.52
CA CYS A 411 -16.29 -6.31 5.95
C CYS A 411 -17.54 -5.79 6.68
N LEU A 412 -18.66 -5.71 5.98
CA LEU A 412 -19.94 -5.28 6.56
C LEU A 412 -20.91 -6.46 6.66
N PHE A 413 -21.64 -6.54 7.77
CA PHE A 413 -22.78 -7.47 7.93
C PHE A 413 -23.94 -6.75 8.60
N GLY A 414 -25.15 -7.00 8.11
CA GLY A 414 -26.38 -6.41 8.61
C GLY A 414 -27.58 -6.90 7.82
N PHE A 415 -28.72 -6.25 8.04
CA PHE A 415 -29.99 -6.66 7.45
C PHE A 415 -30.09 -6.23 5.97
N GLY A 416 -31.00 -6.89 5.22
CA GLY A 416 -31.24 -6.57 3.80
C GLY A 416 -30.12 -7.01 2.84
N GLY A 417 -29.24 -7.92 3.27
CA GLY A 417 -28.23 -8.53 2.39
C GLY A 417 -28.79 -9.63 1.48
N GLU A 418 -28.07 -9.99 0.41
CA GLU A 418 -28.44 -11.04 -0.56
C GLU A 418 -28.67 -12.45 0.08
N PHE A 419 -28.29 -12.64 1.35
CA PHE A 419 -28.35 -13.91 2.09
C PHE A 419 -29.43 -13.98 3.20
N GLU A 420 -30.13 -12.88 3.51
CA GLU A 420 -31.27 -12.92 4.45
C GLU A 420 -32.60 -12.89 3.69
N SER A 421 -33.38 -13.97 3.83
CA SER A 421 -34.70 -14.11 3.20
C SER A 421 -35.85 -13.51 4.03
N SER A 422 -35.55 -12.86 5.16
CA SER A 422 -36.51 -12.14 5.99
C SER A 422 -36.68 -10.71 5.50
N SER A 423 -37.92 -10.33 5.20
CA SER A 423 -38.32 -8.96 4.84
C SER A 423 -38.28 -7.97 6.01
N ASP A 424 -37.89 -8.42 7.21
CA ASP A 424 -37.89 -7.62 8.41
C ASP A 424 -36.64 -6.74 8.44
N GLU A 425 -36.83 -5.42 8.45
CA GLU A 425 -35.76 -4.41 8.41
C GLU A 425 -35.03 -4.26 9.75
N LYS A 426 -34.69 -5.38 10.40
CA LYS A 426 -34.14 -5.43 11.76
C LYS A 426 -32.91 -6.32 11.83
N PHE A 427 -31.96 -5.94 12.67
CA PHE A 427 -30.77 -6.74 12.92
C PHE A 427 -31.15 -8.10 13.56
N PRO A 428 -30.52 -9.23 13.17
CA PRO A 428 -30.88 -10.58 13.64
C PRO A 428 -30.46 -10.89 15.09
N GLU A 429 -30.93 -10.11 16.07
CA GLU A 429 -30.65 -10.25 17.52
C GLU A 429 -30.96 -11.65 18.08
N ASN A 430 -31.96 -12.34 17.50
CA ASN A 430 -32.38 -13.67 17.92
C ASN A 430 -31.49 -14.81 17.39
N ASN A 431 -30.52 -14.52 16.52
CA ASN A 431 -29.56 -15.51 16.03
C ASN A 431 -28.60 -15.89 17.18
N SER A 432 -28.65 -17.17 17.59
CA SER A 432 -27.87 -17.68 18.72
C SER A 432 -26.35 -17.60 18.53
N LYS A 433 -25.84 -17.55 17.28
CA LYS A 433 -24.42 -17.29 17.01
C LYS A 433 -24.06 -15.84 17.34
N ILE A 434 -24.87 -14.89 16.89
CA ILE A 434 -24.66 -13.44 17.06
C ILE A 434 -24.80 -13.04 18.53
N LYS A 435 -25.86 -13.50 19.20
CA LYS A 435 -26.13 -13.22 20.61
C LYS A 435 -25.03 -13.70 21.56
N ASN A 436 -24.35 -14.80 21.21
CA ASN A 436 -23.24 -15.37 21.98
C ASN A 436 -21.86 -14.90 21.48
N SER A 437 -21.79 -14.01 20.49
CA SER A 437 -20.51 -13.50 19.98
C SER A 437 -19.95 -12.42 20.89
N GLN A 438 -18.61 -12.41 21.02
CA GLN A 438 -17.89 -11.31 21.63
C GLN A 438 -17.80 -10.15 20.63
N PHE A 439 -18.33 -8.99 20.99
CA PHE A 439 -18.13 -7.77 20.20
C PHE A 439 -16.90 -7.01 20.69
N ILE A 440 -16.26 -6.31 19.76
CA ILE A 440 -15.11 -5.45 19.98
C ILE A 440 -15.44 -4.06 19.43
N ILE A 441 -15.12 -3.03 20.19
CA ILE A 441 -15.18 -1.63 19.78
C ILE A 441 -13.77 -1.06 19.70
N ALA A 442 -13.57 -0.01 18.91
CA ALA A 442 -12.30 0.72 18.89
C ALA A 442 -12.51 2.22 18.61
N GLY A 443 -11.71 3.06 19.27
CA GLY A 443 -11.84 4.52 19.22
C GLY A 443 -10.71 5.21 19.97
N TRP A 444 -10.65 6.53 19.82
CA TRP A 444 -9.65 7.41 20.43
C TRP A 444 -10.15 8.09 21.71
N GLY A 445 -11.44 8.02 22.05
CA GLY A 445 -12.04 8.63 23.25
C GLY A 445 -11.86 10.16 23.27
N LEU A 446 -12.16 10.80 22.15
CA LEU A 446 -11.98 12.23 21.92
C LEU A 446 -13.30 13.00 21.73
N THR A 447 -14.42 12.28 21.59
CA THR A 447 -15.78 12.82 21.54
C THR A 447 -16.38 13.03 22.94
N TRP A 448 -17.54 13.69 23.02
CA TRP A 448 -18.34 13.82 24.25
C TRP A 448 -19.11 12.51 24.49
N PRO A 449 -19.41 12.11 25.75
CA PRO A 449 -19.10 12.77 27.02
C PRO A 449 -17.87 12.15 27.72
N MET A 450 -16.89 12.97 28.10
CA MET A 450 -15.81 12.50 28.98
C MET A 450 -16.36 12.31 30.39
N CYS A 451 -16.43 11.06 30.85
CA CYS A 451 -17.04 10.72 32.15
C CYS A 451 -16.20 11.18 33.35
N ALA A 452 -15.02 11.75 33.08
CA ALA A 452 -14.27 12.57 34.03
C ALA A 452 -14.73 14.04 33.96
N LYS A 453 -15.36 14.54 35.02
CA LYS A 453 -15.58 15.98 35.28
C LYS A 453 -14.29 16.81 35.33
N ASP A 454 -13.13 16.15 35.38
CA ASP A 454 -11.82 16.80 35.40
C ASP A 454 -11.34 17.12 33.97
N GLN A 455 -11.56 18.39 33.57
CA GLN A 455 -11.08 18.91 32.28
C GLN A 455 -9.55 18.98 32.17
N ASN A 456 -8.79 18.73 33.25
CA ASN A 456 -7.32 18.67 33.19
C ASN A 456 -6.77 17.30 32.76
N LYS A 457 -7.61 16.27 32.62
CA LYS A 457 -7.14 14.96 32.13
C LYS A 457 -6.70 15.04 30.68
N THR A 458 -5.47 14.61 30.41
CA THR A 458 -4.84 14.63 29.10
C THR A 458 -5.58 13.70 28.13
N ARG A 459 -6.15 14.27 27.06
CA ARG A 459 -6.73 13.46 25.98
C ARG A 459 -5.65 12.59 25.35
N SER A 460 -5.92 11.29 25.21
CA SER A 460 -5.02 10.38 24.50
C SER A 460 -5.32 10.39 23.01
N TYR A 461 -4.28 10.58 22.19
CA TYR A 461 -4.37 10.47 20.74
C TYR A 461 -4.18 9.02 20.24
N GLN A 462 -3.97 8.08 21.17
CA GLN A 462 -3.75 6.66 20.91
C GLN A 462 -5.09 5.93 20.71
N LEU A 463 -5.18 5.06 19.70
CA LEU A 463 -6.33 4.19 19.50
C LEU A 463 -6.37 3.14 20.62
N ASN A 464 -7.54 2.99 21.22
CA ASN A 464 -7.85 1.96 22.19
C ASN A 464 -8.96 1.04 21.66
N TYR A 465 -9.08 -0.13 22.25
CA TYR A 465 -10.14 -1.11 21.96
C TYR A 465 -10.74 -1.67 23.24
N GLY A 466 -11.99 -2.16 23.14
CA GLY A 466 -12.74 -2.69 24.26
C GLY A 466 -13.68 -3.81 23.85
N LYS A 467 -13.98 -4.70 24.79
CA LYS A 467 -15.00 -5.74 24.69
C LYS A 467 -16.40 -5.22 25.03
N MET A 468 -17.37 -5.67 24.24
CA MET A 468 -18.79 -5.41 24.41
C MET A 468 -19.60 -6.70 24.35
N ARG A 469 -20.68 -6.79 25.11
CA ARG A 469 -21.68 -7.85 24.98
C ARG A 469 -23.04 -7.27 24.61
N MET A 470 -23.70 -7.91 23.66
CA MET A 470 -25.05 -7.54 23.25
C MET A 470 -26.06 -7.81 24.37
N ILE A 471 -27.07 -6.97 24.46
CA ILE A 471 -28.22 -7.12 25.35
C ILE A 471 -29.53 -7.14 24.54
N SER A 472 -30.61 -7.64 25.12
CA SER A 472 -31.91 -7.63 24.43
C SER A 472 -32.48 -6.23 24.27
N THR A 473 -33.26 -6.02 23.21
CA THR A 473 -34.10 -4.84 22.98
C THR A 473 -34.89 -4.42 24.23
N GLN A 474 -35.51 -5.37 24.93
CA GLN A 474 -36.23 -5.10 26.19
C GLN A 474 -35.30 -4.49 27.24
N LYS A 475 -34.09 -5.03 27.42
CA LYS A 475 -33.15 -4.51 28.41
C LYS A 475 -32.63 -3.14 28.01
N CYS A 476 -32.44 -2.89 26.72
CA CYS A 476 -32.08 -1.56 26.23
C CYS A 476 -33.18 -0.53 26.47
N ARG A 477 -34.45 -0.90 26.25
CA ARG A 477 -35.62 -0.08 26.61
C ARG A 477 -35.64 0.26 28.11
N GLU A 478 -35.45 -0.73 28.99
CA GLU A 478 -35.40 -0.50 30.44
C GLU A 478 -34.32 0.52 30.85
N MET A 479 -33.10 0.39 30.32
CA MET A 479 -31.99 1.28 30.68
C MET A 479 -32.16 2.68 30.09
N SER A 480 -32.61 2.78 28.83
CA SER A 480 -32.91 4.07 28.19
C SER A 480 -34.04 4.82 28.90
N LYS A 481 -35.07 4.12 29.40
CA LYS A 481 -36.14 4.72 30.23
C LYS A 481 -35.61 5.18 31.60
N LYS A 482 -34.73 4.41 32.25
CA LYS A 482 -34.09 4.82 33.51
C LYS A 482 -33.23 6.08 33.34
N GLN A 483 -32.47 6.18 32.26
CA GLN A 483 -31.67 7.36 31.95
C GLN A 483 -32.54 8.61 31.73
N LYS A 484 -33.67 8.49 31.00
CA LYS A 484 -34.62 9.59 30.84
C LYS A 484 -35.17 10.09 32.17
N ASN A 485 -35.55 9.17 33.07
CA ASN A 485 -36.11 9.52 34.37
C ASN A 485 -35.09 10.17 35.34
N SER A 486 -33.79 10.22 35.01
CA SER A 486 -32.80 11.02 35.75
C SER A 486 -32.66 12.47 35.25
N PHE A 487 -33.31 12.83 34.15
CA PHE A 487 -33.58 14.24 33.80
C PHE A 487 -34.90 14.64 34.47
N GLU A 488 -34.83 15.50 35.50
CA GLU A 488 -36.03 16.02 36.16
C GLU A 488 -36.80 16.95 35.22
N TRP A 489 -37.87 16.43 34.60
CA TRP A 489 -38.82 17.23 33.83
C TRP A 489 -39.76 17.99 34.78
N SER A 490 -39.61 19.30 34.87
CA SER A 490 -40.50 20.15 35.66
C SER A 490 -41.81 20.41 34.91
N ALA A 491 -42.71 19.43 34.99
CA ALA A 491 -44.03 19.49 34.37
C ALA A 491 -44.86 20.68 34.91
N GLY A 492 -45.29 21.56 34.00
CA GLY A 492 -46.08 22.75 34.36
C GLY A 492 -46.95 23.35 33.25
N ASP A 493 -46.98 22.76 32.05
CA ASP A 493 -47.81 23.22 30.93
C ASP A 493 -48.38 22.03 30.16
N ASP A 494 -49.69 21.81 30.26
CA ASP A 494 -50.40 20.68 29.65
C ASP A 494 -50.37 20.71 28.11
N SER A 495 -50.15 21.89 27.49
CA SER A 495 -50.12 22.04 26.04
C SER A 495 -48.87 21.45 25.38
N ALA A 496 -47.78 21.31 26.14
CA ALA A 496 -46.56 20.66 25.67
C ALA A 496 -46.65 19.13 25.69
N ILE A 497 -47.50 18.58 26.57
CA ILE A 497 -47.56 17.15 26.87
C ILE A 497 -47.96 16.33 25.64
N GLU A 498 -48.94 16.75 24.82
CA GLU A 498 -49.32 16.00 23.60
C GLU A 498 -48.17 15.91 22.57
N SER A 499 -47.40 16.98 22.39
CA SER A 499 -46.26 16.97 21.44
C SER A 499 -45.08 16.14 21.96
N VAL A 500 -44.85 16.17 23.27
CA VAL A 500 -43.83 15.36 23.94
C VAL A 500 -44.26 13.88 23.99
N GLU A 501 -45.53 13.55 24.22
CA GLU A 501 -46.05 12.19 24.14
C GLU A 501 -45.99 11.62 22.71
N SER A 502 -46.23 12.46 21.68
CA SER A 502 -46.03 12.05 20.29
C SER A 502 -44.56 11.76 19.98
N LEU A 503 -43.63 12.60 20.42
CA LEU A 503 -42.18 12.36 20.29
C LEU A 503 -41.70 11.18 21.15
N LEU A 504 -42.29 10.94 22.32
CA LEU A 504 -42.00 9.77 23.16
C LEU A 504 -42.54 8.49 22.53
N ASN A 505 -43.70 8.53 21.88
CA ASN A 505 -44.21 7.41 21.08
C ASN A 505 -43.32 7.14 19.86
N GLU A 506 -42.83 8.16 19.14
CA GLU A 506 -41.81 7.96 18.08
C GLU A 506 -40.52 7.34 18.67
N PHE A 507 -40.07 7.80 19.84
CA PHE A 507 -38.90 7.27 20.53
C PHE A 507 -39.07 5.80 20.96
N GLU A 508 -40.24 5.43 21.51
CA GLU A 508 -40.55 4.06 21.94
C GLU A 508 -40.82 3.12 20.76
N THR A 509 -41.27 3.65 19.62
CA THR A 509 -41.60 2.86 18.41
C THR A 509 -40.40 2.65 17.49
N TYR A 510 -39.54 3.66 17.33
CA TYR A 510 -38.45 3.66 16.32
C TYR A 510 -37.04 3.87 16.88
N GLY A 511 -36.89 4.47 18.07
CA GLY A 511 -35.56 4.81 18.61
C GLY A 511 -34.85 3.71 19.39
N LEU A 512 -35.61 2.72 19.89
CA LEU A 512 -35.10 1.69 20.80
C LEU A 512 -35.20 0.26 20.25
N ASP A 513 -35.98 0.06 19.18
CA ASP A 513 -36.30 -1.27 18.64
C ASP A 513 -35.52 -1.63 17.38
N ASP A 514 -34.75 -0.67 16.84
CA ASP A 514 -33.97 -0.79 15.61
C ASP A 514 -32.46 -0.59 15.84
N ASN A 515 -32.03 -0.23 17.07
CA ASN A 515 -30.61 -0.03 17.43
C ASN A 515 -30.02 -1.26 18.13
N ILE A 516 -28.79 -1.66 17.76
CA ILE A 516 -28.03 -2.68 18.49
C ILE A 516 -27.58 -2.07 19.81
N CYS A 517 -28.00 -2.67 20.92
CA CYS A 517 -27.58 -2.24 22.25
C CYS A 517 -26.54 -3.18 22.85
N VAL A 518 -25.46 -2.59 23.38
CA VAL A 518 -24.35 -3.31 24.02
C VAL A 518 -24.03 -2.73 25.38
N VAL A 519 -23.49 -3.57 26.26
CA VAL A 519 -22.92 -3.17 27.55
C VAL A 519 -21.44 -3.54 27.60
N PRO A 520 -20.59 -2.73 28.26
CA PRO A 520 -19.20 -3.10 28.50
C PRO A 520 -19.09 -4.37 29.35
N GLU A 521 -17.99 -5.10 29.17
CA GLU A 521 -17.55 -6.02 30.22
C GLU A 521 -16.97 -5.23 31.41
N PRO A 522 -16.93 -5.79 32.64
CA PRO A 522 -16.58 -5.06 33.87
C PRO A 522 -15.23 -4.33 33.89
N SER A 523 -14.38 -4.56 32.90
CA SER A 523 -13.09 -3.91 32.68
C SER A 523 -13.13 -2.66 31.81
N ILE A 524 -14.30 -2.16 31.38
CA ILE A 524 -14.43 -1.00 30.45
C ILE A 524 -15.53 -0.03 30.93
N GLY A 525 -15.23 1.26 31.00
CA GLY A 525 -16.12 2.32 31.49
C GLY A 525 -16.65 3.30 30.42
N GLU A 526 -16.19 3.25 29.17
CA GLU A 526 -16.73 4.05 28.06
C GLU A 526 -16.90 3.18 26.81
N PRO A 527 -18.07 3.19 26.15
CA PRO A 527 -18.34 2.30 25.04
C PRO A 527 -18.00 2.86 23.63
N GLY A 528 -17.07 3.83 23.51
CA GLY A 528 -16.50 4.28 22.23
C GLY A 528 -16.78 5.73 21.84
N ASP A 529 -16.23 6.17 20.72
CA ASP A 529 -16.50 7.49 20.12
C ASP A 529 -17.72 7.46 19.20
N SER A 530 -18.34 8.63 18.97
CA SER A 530 -19.26 8.83 17.84
C SER A 530 -18.68 8.33 16.51
N GLY A 531 -19.48 7.57 15.76
CA GLY A 531 -19.08 6.99 14.48
C GLY A 531 -18.12 5.80 14.56
N SER A 532 -17.71 5.36 15.77
CA SER A 532 -16.87 4.16 15.94
C SER A 532 -17.58 2.86 15.54
N PRO A 533 -16.84 1.83 15.10
CA PRO A 533 -17.45 0.57 14.67
C PRO A 533 -17.76 -0.37 15.84
N LEU A 534 -18.92 -1.04 15.78
CA LEU A 534 -19.16 -2.28 16.51
C LEU A 534 -18.72 -3.46 15.65
N MET A 535 -17.71 -4.19 16.09
CA MET A 535 -17.02 -5.21 15.31
C MET A 535 -17.11 -6.59 15.96
N LEU A 536 -16.91 -7.63 15.15
CA LEU A 536 -16.68 -9.00 15.59
C LEU A 536 -15.68 -9.70 14.67
N LYS A 537 -15.05 -10.76 15.18
CA LYS A 537 -14.06 -11.57 14.47
C LYS A 537 -14.67 -12.94 14.12
N ILE A 538 -14.70 -13.30 12.84
CA ILE A 538 -15.13 -14.62 12.35
C ILE A 538 -13.89 -15.41 11.92
N GLY A 539 -13.77 -16.64 12.43
CA GLY A 539 -12.60 -17.48 12.18
C GLY A 539 -11.32 -16.88 12.77
N SER A 540 -10.19 -17.08 12.11
CA SER A 540 -8.88 -16.65 12.62
C SER A 540 -8.50 -15.21 12.24
N ASN A 541 -8.98 -14.69 11.11
CA ASN A 541 -8.42 -13.51 10.44
C ASN A 541 -9.44 -12.49 9.89
N THR A 542 -10.74 -12.81 9.89
CA THR A 542 -11.76 -11.98 9.22
C THR A 542 -12.56 -11.16 10.23
N TRP A 543 -12.58 -9.85 10.03
CA TRP A 543 -13.30 -8.89 10.86
C TRP A 543 -14.48 -8.27 10.12
N ILE A 544 -15.58 -8.14 10.85
CA ILE A 544 -16.86 -7.66 10.35
C ILE A 544 -17.38 -6.55 11.26
N GLN A 545 -17.81 -5.44 10.67
CA GLN A 545 -18.57 -4.39 11.34
C GLN A 545 -20.08 -4.65 11.19
N VAL A 546 -20.81 -4.54 12.30
CA VAL A 546 -22.26 -4.76 12.38
C VAL A 546 -23.06 -3.53 12.78
N GLY A 547 -22.39 -2.46 13.23
CA GLY A 547 -23.04 -1.19 13.50
C GLY A 547 -22.07 -0.01 13.63
N VAL A 548 -22.65 1.17 13.76
CA VAL A 548 -21.97 2.47 13.89
C VAL A 548 -22.42 3.16 15.17
N ALA A 549 -21.49 3.66 15.98
CA ALA A 549 -21.80 4.25 17.29
C ALA A 549 -22.63 5.52 17.13
N THR A 550 -23.83 5.48 17.70
CA THR A 550 -24.84 6.54 17.63
C THR A 550 -24.92 7.31 18.94
N LYS A 551 -25.06 6.59 20.06
CA LYS A 551 -25.06 7.18 21.40
C LYS A 551 -24.30 6.27 22.36
N THR A 552 -23.30 6.84 23.02
CA THR A 552 -22.57 6.22 24.13
C THR A 552 -23.05 6.88 25.43
N ASP A 553 -23.40 6.08 26.43
CA ASP A 553 -23.88 6.58 27.72
C ASP A 553 -22.85 6.37 28.83
N CYS A 554 -22.81 7.27 29.82
CA CYS A 554 -22.03 7.02 31.02
C CYS A 554 -22.54 7.63 32.32
N ASN A 555 -22.00 7.12 33.43
CA ASN A 555 -22.43 7.44 34.78
C ASN A 555 -21.64 8.61 35.37
N ASP A 556 -22.21 9.82 35.30
CA ASP A 556 -21.64 11.08 35.83
C ASP A 556 -21.34 11.09 37.35
N LYS A 557 -21.84 10.10 38.09
CA LYS A 557 -21.65 9.97 39.55
C LYS A 557 -20.53 8.98 39.90
N ASP A 558 -20.37 7.95 39.09
CA ASP A 558 -19.28 6.98 39.21
C ASP A 558 -18.83 6.50 37.82
N PRO A 559 -17.81 7.15 37.21
CA PRO A 559 -17.28 6.72 35.92
C PRO A 559 -16.47 5.41 35.98
N THR A 560 -16.21 4.85 37.17
CA THR A 560 -15.64 3.50 37.31
C THR A 560 -16.70 2.41 37.31
N SER A 561 -17.97 2.75 37.54
CA SER A 561 -19.05 1.77 37.62
C SER A 561 -19.55 1.39 36.23
N THR A 562 -19.47 0.10 35.92
CA THR A 562 -20.15 -0.47 34.75
C THR A 562 -21.67 -0.64 34.95
N GLU A 563 -22.20 -0.38 36.15
CA GLU A 563 -23.64 -0.43 36.40
C GLU A 563 -24.35 0.75 35.72
N GLY A 564 -25.23 0.41 34.76
CA GLY A 564 -26.00 1.39 33.99
C GLY A 564 -25.35 1.85 32.68
N LEU A 565 -24.08 1.50 32.42
CA LEU A 565 -23.42 1.82 31.15
C LEU A 565 -23.99 1.00 29.99
N PHE A 566 -24.28 1.67 28.88
CA PHE A 566 -24.60 1.02 27.61
C PHE A 566 -24.30 1.93 26.43
N ALA A 567 -24.19 1.34 25.23
CA ALA A 567 -24.17 2.09 23.98
C ALA A 567 -25.25 1.57 23.02
N GLN A 568 -25.69 2.49 22.17
CA GLN A 568 -26.53 2.21 21.02
C GLN A 568 -25.73 2.39 19.74
N TYR A 569 -25.81 1.38 18.87
CA TYR A 569 -25.21 1.35 17.55
C TYR A 569 -26.32 1.23 16.50
N THR A 570 -26.32 2.13 15.52
CA THR A 570 -27.17 1.94 14.33
C THR A 570 -26.67 0.71 13.57
N PRO A 571 -27.51 -0.32 13.30
CA PRO A 571 -27.12 -1.48 12.52
C PRO A 571 -26.82 -1.14 11.07
N ILE A 572 -26.01 -1.98 10.43
CA ILE A 572 -25.72 -1.89 8.99
C ILE A 572 -26.98 -2.23 8.17
N ASP A 573 -27.39 -1.31 7.28
CA ASP A 573 -28.37 -1.55 6.22
C ASP A 573 -27.62 -1.89 4.92
N CYS A 574 -27.58 -3.18 4.58
CA CYS A 574 -26.79 -3.67 3.45
C CYS A 574 -27.38 -3.26 2.09
N ALA A 575 -28.70 -3.15 1.99
CA ALA A 575 -29.37 -2.74 0.76
C ALA A 575 -29.14 -1.26 0.47
N TRP A 576 -29.24 -0.40 1.48
CA TRP A 576 -28.94 1.02 1.34
C TRP A 576 -27.46 1.26 1.05
N ILE A 577 -26.51 0.60 1.74
CA ILE A 577 -25.07 0.79 1.48
C ILE A 577 -24.71 0.37 0.05
N ALA A 578 -25.24 -0.76 -0.44
CA ALA A 578 -25.01 -1.18 -1.82
C ALA A 578 -25.55 -0.15 -2.81
N ASN A 579 -26.75 0.41 -2.59
CA ASN A 579 -27.31 1.44 -3.46
C ASN A 579 -26.52 2.77 -3.40
N ALA A 580 -26.21 3.26 -2.19
CA ALA A 580 -25.50 4.51 -1.95
C ALA A 580 -24.04 4.51 -2.48
N THR A 581 -23.43 3.33 -2.62
CA THR A 581 -22.09 3.15 -3.21
C THR A 581 -22.12 2.68 -4.67
N ASN A 582 -23.29 2.66 -5.34
CA ASN A 582 -23.48 2.11 -6.70
C ASN A 582 -22.97 0.66 -6.87
N GLY A 583 -23.02 -0.13 -5.80
CA GLY A 583 -22.57 -1.52 -5.75
C GLY A 583 -21.07 -1.71 -5.54
N GLU A 584 -20.29 -0.63 -5.32
CA GLU A 584 -18.85 -0.72 -5.03
C GLU A 584 -18.56 -1.32 -3.64
N VAL A 585 -19.48 -1.17 -2.68
CA VAL A 585 -19.43 -1.85 -1.38
C VAL A 585 -20.59 -2.83 -1.26
N LYS A 586 -20.29 -4.05 -0.82
CA LYS A 586 -21.27 -5.10 -0.53
C LYS A 586 -21.05 -5.69 0.87
N CYS A 587 -22.14 -6.02 1.55
CA CYS A 587 -22.06 -6.84 2.75
C CYS A 587 -21.69 -8.29 2.44
N VAL A 588 -21.12 -8.99 3.42
CA VAL A 588 -20.89 -10.44 3.39
C VAL A 588 -22.09 -11.18 3.99
N GLY A 589 -22.26 -12.46 3.63
CA GLY A 589 -23.17 -13.38 4.35
C GLY A 589 -22.53 -13.93 5.63
N TRP A 590 -23.32 -14.62 6.46
CA TRP A 590 -22.92 -15.22 7.75
C TRP A 590 -22.81 -16.75 7.70
#